data_AF-A0A5C7K9J5-F1
#
_entry.id   AF-A0A5C7K9J5-F1
#
_cell.length_a   1.000
_cell.length_b   1.000
_cell.length_c   1.000
_cell.angle_alpha   90.00
_cell.angle_beta   90.00
_cell.angle_gamma   90.00
#
_symmetry.space_group_name_H-M   'P 1'
#
loop_
_entity.id
_entity.type
_entity.pdbx_description
1 polymer ?
#
loop_
_entity_poly.entity_id
_entity_poly.type
_entity_poly.pdbx_seq_one_letter_code
_entity_poly.pdbx_strand_id
1 'polypeptide(L)'
;MESDLPDPSNRLPDPARRRALAGLSALSLSPWLAADALAETSIHALPRLALVVGNCAYADSPLQNPINDANAIALELRQSGFAVELQTDASREAMQKAITAFCAQLAKQKAVGLFYFAGHGLQLDWRNYLVPVDARLVSAADVTRSTVDLSSLFGGLSRAGNPMNIVVLDACRDNPFGSDHKTGRGLSQMDAPAGTFLAYATAPGNVAADGSGKHGLYTENILREMRAPDAKIEDVFKRVRLSVRRSSAGQQIPWESTSLEEDFYFKPPANLRKRSEDELLKLFEDEQKLWKPAEDASDPGPVLAYLERYPSGHFAEFAQAKLDRMLARQGEKRIRLADATHNPFTKGTRAIGEFRVGDLYEYRIVDLLTQMQTAQYKQRVTTVSENEVLFNNGQVITDYFGNLRKNARGYRWSGAQLFVGEYSVGKRWSARYSLYFPDGKEDVIERECRVVGVESVTVGAGTFECFRIESAGWIMQRGIALESVYWVCPDRVNRFVVFEHREKNRFGKFIKTDRTELLSFTPSAATGQ
;
A
#
# COMPACT_ATOMS: atom_id res chain seq x y z
N MET A 1 42.05 -6.01 -60.01
CA MET A 1 42.61 -7.37 -60.01
C MET A 1 43.29 -7.57 -58.66
N GLU A 2 42.56 -7.87 -57.59
CA GLU A 2 41.85 -9.13 -57.31
C GLU A 2 42.82 -10.16 -56.71
N SER A 3 42.61 -10.48 -55.42
CA SER A 3 43.16 -11.66 -54.77
C SER A 3 42.23 -12.06 -53.62
N ASP A 4 41.51 -13.15 -53.85
CA ASP A 4 40.49 -13.81 -53.04
C ASP A 4 41.02 -14.60 -51.83
N LEU A 5 40.08 -14.89 -50.90
CA LEU A 5 40.17 -15.61 -49.61
C LEU A 5 40.47 -17.13 -49.73
N PRO A 6 40.71 -17.88 -48.61
CA PRO A 6 39.59 -18.48 -47.85
C PRO A 6 39.72 -18.58 -46.30
N ASP A 7 38.55 -18.87 -45.69
CA ASP A 7 38.07 -19.07 -44.30
C ASP A 7 38.79 -20.10 -43.40
N PRO A 8 38.77 -19.93 -42.05
CA PRO A 8 38.85 -21.05 -41.12
C PRO A 8 37.71 -21.04 -40.08
N SER A 9 36.61 -21.71 -40.41
CA SER A 9 35.84 -22.47 -39.43
C SER A 9 36.55 -23.80 -39.12
N ASN A 10 36.39 -24.28 -37.88
CA ASN A 10 36.71 -25.62 -37.37
C ASN A 10 38.01 -25.82 -36.57
N ARG A 11 37.98 -25.45 -35.27
CA ARG A 11 38.62 -26.22 -34.18
C ARG A 11 37.73 -26.17 -32.94
N LEU A 12 36.99 -27.24 -32.69
CA LEU A 12 36.29 -27.50 -31.43
C LEU A 12 37.32 -27.71 -30.30
N PRO A 13 37.16 -27.09 -29.11
CA PRO A 13 37.97 -27.43 -27.95
C PRO A 13 37.42 -28.63 -27.16
N ASP A 14 38.33 -29.57 -26.93
CA ASP A 14 38.41 -30.69 -25.97
C ASP A 14 37.35 -30.79 -24.83
N PRO A 15 36.64 -31.94 -24.69
CA PRO A 15 35.60 -32.16 -23.68
C PRO A 15 36.11 -32.37 -22.23
N ALA A 16 37.41 -32.35 -21.95
CA ALA A 16 37.96 -32.67 -20.62
C ALA A 16 38.14 -31.48 -19.63
N ARG A 17 37.65 -30.27 -19.93
CA ARG A 17 37.70 -29.09 -19.03
C ARG A 17 36.34 -28.56 -18.58
N ARG A 18 35.33 -29.43 -18.46
CA ARG A 18 33.96 -29.11 -18.02
C ARG A 18 33.60 -29.51 -16.58
N ARG A 19 34.57 -29.64 -15.68
CA ARG A 19 34.31 -29.99 -14.27
C ARG A 19 35.17 -29.19 -13.28
N ALA A 20 34.77 -27.96 -13.02
CA ALA A 20 34.88 -27.27 -11.73
C ALA A 20 34.13 -25.92 -11.86
N LEU A 21 33.27 -25.59 -10.89
CA LEU A 21 32.29 -24.48 -10.89
C LEU A 21 30.96 -24.77 -11.61
N ALA A 22 30.43 -25.98 -11.42
CA ALA A 22 29.00 -26.27 -11.52
C ALA A 22 28.57 -26.90 -10.19
N GLY A 23 28.45 -26.07 -9.16
CA GLY A 23 28.11 -26.51 -7.81
C GLY A 23 27.85 -25.30 -6.94
N LEU A 24 26.58 -24.88 -6.91
CA LEU A 24 25.86 -24.01 -5.95
C LEU A 24 24.85 -23.07 -6.64
N SER A 25 24.00 -23.60 -7.55
CA SER A 25 22.87 -22.84 -8.11
C SER A 25 21.70 -23.74 -8.50
N ALA A 26 21.35 -24.72 -7.66
CA ALA A 26 20.24 -25.63 -7.93
C ALA A 26 19.52 -26.05 -6.64
N LEU A 27 19.19 -25.09 -5.78
CA LEU A 27 18.18 -25.22 -4.72
C LEU A 27 17.53 -23.85 -4.46
N SER A 28 17.02 -23.19 -5.50
CA SER A 28 15.89 -22.27 -5.33
C SER A 28 14.62 -23.06 -5.66
N LEU A 29 14.25 -23.95 -4.74
CA LEU A 29 12.89 -24.46 -4.66
C LEU A 29 11.98 -23.24 -4.68
N SER A 30 11.29 -23.06 -5.80
CA SER A 30 10.29 -22.02 -5.97
C SER A 30 9.21 -22.28 -4.92
N PRO A 31 8.96 -21.38 -3.94
CA PRO A 31 7.92 -21.60 -2.95
C PRO A 31 6.50 -21.62 -3.55
N TRP A 32 6.38 -21.34 -4.84
CA TRP A 32 5.11 -21.09 -5.52
C TRP A 32 4.39 -22.35 -6.02
N LEU A 33 4.95 -23.56 -5.85
CA LEU A 33 4.36 -24.79 -6.38
C LEU A 33 4.06 -25.88 -5.33
N ALA A 34 4.07 -25.55 -4.03
CA ALA A 34 3.76 -26.51 -2.96
C ALA A 34 2.78 -25.96 -1.89
N ALA A 35 1.82 -25.11 -2.30
CA ALA A 35 0.82 -24.54 -1.40
C ALA A 35 -0.59 -25.18 -1.53
N ASP A 36 -0.75 -26.27 -2.28
CA ASP A 36 -2.09 -26.81 -2.60
C ASP A 36 -2.59 -27.95 -1.69
N ALA A 37 -2.01 -28.19 -0.51
CA ALA A 37 -2.43 -29.34 0.31
C ALA A 37 -2.31 -29.20 1.83
N LEU A 38 -2.42 -27.98 2.38
CA LEU A 38 -2.86 -27.80 3.76
C LEU A 38 -4.15 -27.01 3.69
N ALA A 39 -5.24 -27.58 4.19
CA ALA A 39 -6.50 -26.88 4.32
C ALA A 39 -6.28 -25.64 5.20
N GLU A 40 -6.07 -24.48 4.56
CA GLU A 40 -6.14 -23.18 5.22
C GLU A 40 -7.50 -23.14 5.90
N THR A 41 -7.49 -23.16 7.23
CA THR A 41 -8.70 -22.81 7.98
C THR A 41 -8.91 -21.35 7.65
N SER A 42 -9.82 -21.08 6.70
CA SER A 42 -10.18 -19.74 6.29
C SER A 42 -10.28 -18.88 7.55
N ILE A 43 -9.64 -17.69 7.55
CA ILE A 43 -9.70 -16.75 8.68
C ILE A 43 -11.12 -16.56 9.25
N HIS A 44 -12.15 -16.78 8.43
CA HIS A 44 -13.55 -16.74 8.80
C HIS A 44 -14.06 -17.85 9.72
N ALA A 45 -13.41 -19.01 9.74
CA ALA A 45 -13.76 -20.16 10.59
C ALA A 45 -13.15 -20.04 12.00
N LEU A 46 -12.23 -19.11 12.21
CA LEU A 46 -11.60 -18.88 13.51
C LEU A 46 -12.54 -18.15 14.47
N PRO A 47 -12.37 -18.34 15.80
CA PRO A 47 -13.03 -17.49 16.79
C PRO A 47 -12.68 -16.02 16.55
N ARG A 48 -13.60 -15.12 16.90
CA ARG A 48 -13.42 -13.68 16.73
C ARG A 48 -13.56 -12.99 18.09
N LEU A 49 -12.52 -12.30 18.53
CA LEU A 49 -12.50 -11.58 19.81
C LEU A 49 -12.33 -10.10 19.54
N ALA A 50 -13.08 -9.26 20.25
CA ALA A 50 -12.90 -7.82 20.18
C ALA A 50 -12.83 -7.17 21.57
N LEU A 51 -11.94 -6.20 21.68
CA LEU A 51 -11.89 -5.26 22.79
C LEU A 51 -12.25 -3.87 22.27
N VAL A 52 -13.34 -3.31 22.78
CA VAL A 52 -13.87 -2.00 22.39
C VAL A 52 -13.80 -1.09 23.61
N VAL A 53 -13.18 0.08 23.47
CA VAL A 53 -13.03 1.07 24.54
C VAL A 53 -13.59 2.41 24.07
N GLY A 54 -14.47 3.03 24.86
CA GLY A 54 -15.02 4.36 24.59
C GLY A 54 -14.96 5.25 25.83
N ASN A 55 -14.19 6.34 25.77
CA ASN A 55 -13.99 7.24 26.91
C ASN A 55 -14.54 8.65 26.60
N CYS A 56 -15.45 9.14 27.44
CA CYS A 56 -16.10 10.45 27.35
C CYS A 56 -15.84 11.33 28.58
N ALA A 57 -15.92 10.76 29.79
CA ALA A 57 -16.01 11.49 31.05
C ALA A 57 -14.65 11.99 31.59
N TYR A 58 -13.86 12.62 30.72
CA TYR A 58 -12.62 13.29 31.12
C TYR A 58 -12.93 14.53 31.97
N ALA A 59 -12.17 14.73 33.05
CA ALA A 59 -12.39 15.85 33.97
C ALA A 59 -12.24 17.24 33.30
N ASP A 60 -11.20 17.41 32.48
CA ASP A 60 -10.84 18.73 31.93
C ASP A 60 -11.36 18.97 30.50
N SER A 61 -11.60 17.90 29.73
CA SER A 61 -11.97 17.98 28.31
C SER A 61 -12.90 16.82 27.93
N PRO A 62 -14.17 16.84 28.38
CA PRO A 62 -15.12 15.78 28.09
C PRO A 62 -15.46 15.70 26.59
N LEU A 63 -15.68 14.47 26.11
CA LEU A 63 -16.12 14.19 24.73
C LEU A 63 -17.57 13.71 24.71
N GLN A 64 -18.28 13.92 23.61
CA GLN A 64 -19.71 13.61 23.52
C GLN A 64 -19.97 12.21 22.95
N ASN A 65 -19.26 11.81 21.90
CA ASN A 65 -19.60 10.62 21.12
C ASN A 65 -18.86 9.30 21.43
N PRO A 66 -17.66 9.25 22.04
CA PRO A 66 -16.91 7.99 22.18
C PRO A 66 -17.66 6.80 22.80
N ILE A 67 -18.52 7.02 23.79
CA ILE A 67 -19.35 5.95 24.37
C ILE A 67 -20.44 5.51 23.38
N ASN A 68 -21.08 6.44 22.68
CA ASN A 68 -22.08 6.11 21.66
C ASN A 68 -21.45 5.31 20.53
N ASP A 69 -20.26 5.71 20.12
CA ASP A 69 -19.44 5.09 19.07
C ASP A 69 -19.01 3.68 19.47
N ALA A 70 -18.43 3.53 20.66
CA ALA A 70 -18.04 2.22 21.21
C ALA A 70 -19.23 1.27 21.35
N ASN A 71 -20.38 1.75 21.83
CA ASN A 71 -21.60 0.93 21.93
C ASN A 71 -22.09 0.46 20.54
N ALA A 72 -22.11 1.35 19.55
CA ALA A 72 -22.56 1.02 18.21
C ALA A 72 -21.60 0.04 17.50
N ILE A 73 -20.29 0.26 17.62
CA ILE A 73 -19.26 -0.65 17.09
C ILE A 73 -19.35 -2.01 17.79
N ALA A 74 -19.47 -2.05 19.11
CA ALA A 74 -19.63 -3.29 19.84
C ALA A 74 -20.88 -4.08 19.39
N LEU A 75 -21.99 -3.39 19.13
CA LEU A 75 -23.20 -4.02 18.61
C LEU A 75 -22.98 -4.61 17.21
N GLU A 76 -22.41 -3.85 16.28
CA GLU A 76 -22.17 -4.30 14.90
C GLU A 76 -21.15 -5.46 14.85
N LEU A 77 -20.12 -5.41 15.71
CA LEU A 77 -19.13 -6.49 15.84
C LEU A 77 -19.77 -7.78 16.37
N ARG A 78 -20.66 -7.71 17.36
CA ARG A 78 -21.43 -8.88 17.83
C ARG A 78 -22.28 -9.46 16.71
N GLN A 79 -22.94 -8.61 15.91
CA GLN A 79 -23.70 -9.06 14.73
C GLN A 79 -22.79 -9.69 13.66
N SER A 80 -21.52 -9.30 13.62
CA SER A 80 -20.48 -9.85 12.76
C SER A 80 -19.74 -11.06 13.39
N GLY A 81 -20.24 -11.62 14.49
CA GLY A 81 -19.74 -12.85 15.11
C GLY A 81 -18.56 -12.68 16.08
N PHE A 82 -18.22 -11.45 16.50
CA PHE A 82 -17.22 -11.22 17.54
C PHE A 82 -17.78 -11.44 18.94
N ALA A 83 -17.02 -12.10 19.80
CA ALA A 83 -17.16 -11.97 21.24
C ALA A 83 -16.53 -10.65 21.68
N VAL A 84 -17.37 -9.69 22.09
CA VAL A 84 -16.95 -8.32 22.38
C VAL A 84 -16.89 -8.05 23.89
N GLU A 85 -15.71 -7.70 24.37
CA GLU A 85 -15.50 -7.00 25.64
C GLU A 85 -15.59 -5.49 25.41
N LEU A 86 -16.53 -4.82 26.07
CA LEU A 86 -16.75 -3.38 25.97
C LEU A 86 -16.36 -2.70 27.29
N GLN A 87 -15.53 -1.67 27.22
CA GLN A 87 -15.12 -0.83 28.33
C GLN A 87 -15.55 0.62 28.04
N THR A 88 -16.24 1.27 28.97
CA THR A 88 -16.66 2.67 28.86
C THR A 88 -16.14 3.47 30.03
N ASP A 89 -15.65 4.70 29.77
CA ASP A 89 -15.04 5.56 30.78
C ASP A 89 -14.03 4.81 31.66
N ALA A 90 -13.12 4.10 30.99
CA ALA A 90 -12.21 3.19 31.65
C ALA A 90 -11.04 3.95 32.29
N SER A 91 -10.70 3.54 33.52
CA SER A 91 -9.47 3.97 34.18
C SER A 91 -8.24 3.35 33.52
N ARG A 92 -7.05 3.88 33.82
CA ARG A 92 -5.79 3.33 33.33
C ARG A 92 -5.62 1.86 33.68
N GLU A 93 -5.93 1.50 34.93
CA GLU A 93 -5.84 0.12 35.40
C GLU A 93 -6.81 -0.81 34.65
N ALA A 94 -8.06 -0.37 34.47
CA ALA A 94 -9.08 -1.12 33.76
C ALA A 94 -8.67 -1.37 32.30
N MET A 95 -8.18 -0.34 31.60
CA MET A 95 -7.68 -0.46 30.23
C MET A 95 -6.50 -1.44 30.13
N GLN A 96 -5.50 -1.32 31.01
CA GLN A 96 -4.33 -2.19 30.99
C GLN A 96 -4.70 -3.66 31.26
N LYS A 97 -5.62 -3.89 32.20
CA LYS A 97 -6.14 -5.22 32.52
C LYS A 97 -6.91 -5.82 31.34
N ALA A 98 -7.79 -5.03 30.71
CA ALA A 98 -8.55 -5.45 29.54
C ALA A 98 -7.65 -5.80 28.35
N ILE A 99 -6.65 -4.97 28.04
CA ILE A 99 -5.67 -5.24 26.97
C ILE A 99 -4.90 -6.53 27.25
N THR A 100 -4.45 -6.72 28.50
CA THR A 100 -3.70 -7.92 28.90
C THR A 100 -4.56 -9.18 28.77
N ALA A 101 -5.81 -9.14 29.25
CA ALA A 101 -6.75 -10.23 29.15
C ALA A 101 -7.09 -10.55 27.69
N PHE A 102 -7.33 -9.52 26.87
CA PHE A 102 -7.59 -9.65 25.44
C PHE A 102 -6.45 -10.36 24.72
N CYS A 103 -5.20 -9.92 24.91
CA CYS A 103 -4.03 -10.56 24.29
C CYS A 103 -3.86 -12.02 24.74
N ALA A 104 -4.11 -12.31 26.01
CA ALA A 104 -4.04 -13.67 26.54
C ALA A 104 -5.13 -14.59 25.93
N GLN A 105 -6.34 -14.07 25.72
CA GLN A 105 -7.41 -14.83 25.07
C GLN A 105 -7.12 -15.06 23.59
N LEU A 106 -6.58 -14.06 22.88
CA LEU A 106 -6.12 -14.21 21.49
C LEU A 106 -5.06 -15.32 21.37
N ALA A 107 -4.08 -15.32 22.27
CA ALA A 107 -3.03 -16.33 22.30
C ALA A 107 -3.60 -17.74 22.52
N LYS A 108 -4.57 -17.86 23.43
CA LYS A 108 -5.21 -19.13 23.79
C LYS A 108 -6.10 -19.69 22.67
N GLN A 109 -6.87 -18.84 22.00
CA GLN A 109 -7.87 -19.28 21.02
C GLN A 109 -7.38 -19.24 19.58
N LYS A 110 -6.24 -18.58 19.31
CA LYS A 110 -5.76 -18.27 17.95
C LYS A 110 -6.85 -17.58 17.11
N ALA A 111 -7.54 -16.64 17.75
CA ALA A 111 -8.68 -15.92 17.22
C ALA A 111 -8.28 -14.72 16.33
N VAL A 112 -9.19 -14.28 15.47
CA VAL A 112 -9.11 -12.94 14.87
C VAL A 112 -9.33 -11.91 15.97
N GLY A 113 -8.38 -10.99 16.14
CA GLY A 113 -8.46 -9.94 17.14
C GLY A 113 -8.90 -8.61 16.53
N LEU A 114 -9.85 -7.92 17.17
CA LEU A 114 -10.17 -6.53 16.86
C LEU A 114 -10.09 -5.64 18.09
N PHE A 115 -9.25 -4.62 18.04
CA PHE A 115 -9.18 -3.57 19.04
C PHE A 115 -9.77 -2.28 18.47
N TYR A 116 -10.75 -1.70 19.16
CA TYR A 116 -11.31 -0.40 18.82
C TYR A 116 -11.18 0.54 20.02
N PHE A 117 -10.69 1.75 19.79
CA PHE A 117 -10.63 2.81 20.79
C PHE A 117 -11.23 4.10 20.26
N ALA A 118 -12.16 4.69 21.02
CA ALA A 118 -12.65 6.04 20.85
C ALA A 118 -12.40 6.87 22.13
N GLY A 119 -11.87 8.07 21.98
CA GLY A 119 -11.55 8.95 23.11
C GLY A 119 -10.35 9.87 22.84
N HIS A 120 -9.74 10.43 23.88
CA HIS A 120 -8.51 11.21 23.73
C HIS A 120 -7.29 10.32 23.47
N GLY A 121 -6.47 10.73 22.52
CA GLY A 121 -5.17 10.13 22.22
C GLY A 121 -4.10 11.19 22.01
N LEU A 122 -2.87 10.89 22.43
CA LEU A 122 -1.75 11.83 22.33
C LEU A 122 -0.45 11.15 21.91
N GLN A 123 0.49 11.96 21.43
CA GLN A 123 1.82 11.54 21.03
C GLN A 123 2.90 12.15 21.94
N LEU A 124 3.85 11.32 22.37
CA LEU A 124 5.09 11.76 23.02
C LEU A 124 6.26 10.92 22.47
N ASP A 125 7.31 11.58 21.99
CA ASP A 125 8.52 10.94 21.45
C ASP A 125 8.21 9.83 20.42
N TRP A 126 7.33 10.13 19.45
CA TRP A 126 6.87 9.22 18.38
C TRP A 126 6.09 7.98 18.85
N ARG A 127 5.72 7.92 20.13
CA ARG A 127 4.86 6.88 20.70
C ARG A 127 3.45 7.40 20.87
N ASN A 128 2.50 6.48 20.70
CA ASN A 128 1.08 6.76 20.78
C ASN A 128 0.52 6.28 22.11
N TYR A 129 -0.21 7.16 22.78
CA TYR A 129 -0.82 6.91 24.09
C TYR A 129 -2.32 7.11 24.02
N LEU A 130 -3.06 6.14 24.56
CA LEU A 130 -4.50 6.21 24.76
C LEU A 130 -4.76 6.81 26.14
N VAL A 131 -5.63 7.82 26.24
CA VAL A 131 -5.86 8.57 27.49
C VAL A 131 -7.07 7.98 28.24
N PRO A 132 -6.86 7.43 29.45
CA PRO A 132 -7.94 7.02 30.36
C PRO A 132 -8.69 8.21 30.96
N VAL A 133 -9.92 8.00 31.45
CA VAL A 133 -10.72 9.10 32.05
C VAL A 133 -10.17 9.63 33.38
N ASP A 134 -9.36 8.82 34.08
CA ASP A 134 -8.70 9.18 35.34
C ASP A 134 -7.31 9.80 35.14
N ALA A 135 -6.89 10.02 33.88
CA ALA A 135 -5.60 10.60 33.57
C ALA A 135 -5.54 12.07 34.03
N ARG A 136 -4.46 12.41 34.74
CA ARG A 136 -4.10 13.79 35.09
C ARG A 136 -2.79 14.14 34.41
N LEU A 137 -2.86 15.09 33.48
CA LEU A 137 -1.77 15.42 32.57
C LEU A 137 -1.37 16.89 32.78
N VAL A 138 -0.36 17.11 33.61
CA VAL A 138 0.18 18.46 33.90
C VAL A 138 1.51 18.69 33.16
N SER A 139 2.29 17.62 32.96
CA SER A 139 3.57 17.63 32.27
C SER A 139 3.74 16.44 31.32
N ALA A 140 4.69 16.53 30.39
CA ALA A 140 5.05 15.40 29.53
C ALA A 140 5.47 14.14 30.32
N ALA A 141 6.03 14.29 31.53
CA ALA A 141 6.39 13.15 32.38
C ALA A 141 5.16 12.40 32.92
N ASP A 142 4.00 13.04 32.99
CA ASP A 142 2.75 12.41 33.43
C ASP A 142 2.16 11.51 32.35
N VAL A 143 2.44 11.77 31.07
CA VAL A 143 1.96 10.95 29.95
C VAL A 143 2.28 9.48 30.18
N THR A 144 3.55 9.14 30.40
CA THR A 144 3.96 7.74 30.52
C THR A 144 3.42 7.05 31.78
N ARG A 145 3.13 7.82 32.83
CA ARG A 145 2.60 7.32 34.12
C ARG A 145 1.08 7.20 34.14
N SER A 146 0.37 8.12 33.50
CA SER A 146 -1.07 8.32 33.62
C SER A 146 -1.86 7.86 32.39
N THR A 147 -1.19 7.40 31.33
CA THR A 147 -1.84 6.89 30.11
C THR A 147 -1.46 5.44 29.80
N VAL A 148 -2.03 4.90 28.72
CA VAL A 148 -1.73 3.55 28.22
C VAL A 148 -0.98 3.64 26.89
N ASP A 149 0.22 3.06 26.85
CA ASP A 149 1.05 3.02 25.65
C ASP A 149 0.56 1.96 24.67
N LEU A 150 0.24 2.38 23.44
CA LEU A 150 -0.23 1.51 22.37
C LEU A 150 0.82 0.44 21.97
N SER A 151 2.10 0.71 22.19
CA SER A 151 3.20 -0.25 21.96
C SER A 151 3.04 -1.50 22.85
N SER A 152 2.41 -1.36 24.02
CA SER A 152 2.11 -2.49 24.91
C SER A 152 1.05 -3.42 24.30
N LEU A 153 0.04 -2.86 23.62
CA LEU A 153 -0.93 -3.64 22.84
C LEU A 153 -0.19 -4.39 21.72
N PHE A 154 0.61 -3.70 20.89
CA PHE A 154 1.31 -4.33 19.77
C PHE A 154 2.30 -5.41 20.21
N GLY A 155 3.02 -5.20 21.31
CA GLY A 155 3.85 -6.25 21.92
C GLY A 155 3.02 -7.43 22.44
N GLY A 156 1.82 -7.19 22.94
CA GLY A 156 0.83 -8.22 23.28
C GLY A 156 0.35 -9.02 22.08
N LEU A 157 -0.07 -8.34 21.00
CA LEU A 157 -0.54 -8.96 19.75
C LEU A 157 0.56 -9.79 19.07
N SER A 158 1.78 -9.25 19.01
CA SER A 158 2.94 -9.97 18.47
C SER A 158 3.22 -11.28 19.24
N ARG A 159 3.16 -11.24 20.58
CA ARG A 159 3.30 -12.44 21.41
C ARG A 159 2.13 -13.41 21.30
N ALA A 160 0.92 -12.91 21.08
CA ALA A 160 -0.26 -13.77 20.90
C ALA A 160 -0.11 -14.65 19.65
N GLY A 161 0.55 -14.14 18.60
CA GLY A 161 0.83 -14.87 17.37
C GLY A 161 -0.46 -15.46 16.78
N ASN A 162 -1.54 -14.69 16.84
CA ASN A 162 -2.81 -14.99 16.22
C ASN A 162 -2.79 -14.53 14.75
N PRO A 163 -3.59 -15.14 13.86
CA PRO A 163 -3.39 -15.00 12.42
C PRO A 163 -3.75 -13.63 11.87
N MET A 164 -4.63 -12.89 12.55
CA MET A 164 -5.03 -11.55 12.11
C MET A 164 -5.41 -10.64 13.28
N ASN A 165 -4.95 -9.40 13.19
CA ASN A 165 -5.31 -8.31 14.10
C ASN A 165 -5.88 -7.11 13.32
N ILE A 166 -6.94 -6.51 13.84
CA ILE A 166 -7.55 -5.28 13.33
C ILE A 166 -7.50 -4.26 14.47
N VAL A 167 -6.90 -3.11 14.23
CA VAL A 167 -6.74 -2.06 15.24
C VAL A 167 -7.29 -0.76 14.67
N VAL A 168 -8.34 -0.23 15.28
CA VAL A 168 -9.05 0.97 14.84
C VAL A 168 -8.97 2.03 15.93
N LEU A 169 -8.41 3.19 15.61
CA LEU A 169 -8.18 4.29 16.55
C LEU A 169 -8.97 5.52 16.12
N ASP A 170 -10.13 5.71 16.76
CA ASP A 170 -11.00 6.89 16.64
C ASP A 170 -10.70 7.90 17.74
N ALA A 171 -9.45 8.35 17.79
CA ALA A 171 -8.99 9.24 18.84
C ALA A 171 -9.11 10.72 18.41
N CYS A 172 -9.76 11.54 19.24
CA CYS A 172 -9.65 13.00 19.21
C CYS A 172 -8.27 13.40 19.77
N ARG A 173 -7.66 14.40 19.15
CA ARG A 173 -6.21 14.62 19.26
C ARG A 173 -5.88 16.08 19.57
N ASP A 174 -6.38 16.56 20.70
CA ASP A 174 -5.91 17.82 21.26
C ASP A 174 -4.70 17.54 22.15
N ASN A 175 -3.61 18.26 21.89
CA ASN A 175 -2.43 18.20 22.75
C ASN A 175 -2.70 19.05 24.00
N PRO A 176 -2.82 18.46 25.20
CA PRO A 176 -3.10 19.21 26.42
C PRO A 176 -1.91 20.11 26.85
N PHE A 177 -0.73 19.95 26.26
CA PHE A 177 0.50 20.65 26.65
C PHE A 177 0.91 21.82 25.74
N GLY A 178 0.11 22.17 24.73
CA GLY A 178 0.48 23.23 23.78
C GLY A 178 1.64 22.87 22.83
N SER A 179 2.19 23.85 22.11
CA SER A 179 3.19 23.65 21.05
C SER A 179 4.62 23.43 21.55
N ASP A 180 4.81 22.67 22.63
CA ASP A 180 6.14 22.25 23.05
C ASP A 180 6.65 21.12 22.14
N HIS A 181 7.86 21.30 21.62
CA HIS A 181 8.47 20.52 20.52
C HIS A 181 8.64 19.00 20.78
N LYS A 182 8.22 18.49 21.94
CA LYS A 182 8.26 17.05 22.29
C LYS A 182 6.92 16.35 22.16
N THR A 183 5.83 17.11 22.12
CA THR A 183 4.46 16.60 22.01
C THR A 183 3.89 17.01 20.65
N GLY A 184 3.69 16.02 19.77
CA GLY A 184 3.14 16.24 18.43
C GLY A 184 1.63 16.45 18.48
N ARG A 185 1.09 17.26 17.56
CA ARG A 185 -0.35 17.26 17.27
C ARG A 185 -0.67 15.93 16.60
N GLY A 186 -1.68 15.22 17.06
CA GLY A 186 -2.08 13.96 16.45
C GLY A 186 -1.39 12.71 17.01
N LEU A 187 -1.62 11.56 16.37
CA LEU A 187 -0.87 10.32 16.62
C LEU A 187 0.28 10.20 15.62
N SER A 188 1.37 9.62 16.07
CA SER A 188 2.54 9.26 15.26
C SER A 188 2.21 8.12 14.31
N GLN A 189 2.84 8.11 13.14
CA GLN A 189 2.90 6.90 12.34
C GLN A 189 3.69 5.83 13.09
N MET A 190 3.21 4.58 13.07
CA MET A 190 3.92 3.44 13.64
C MET A 190 3.61 2.19 12.81
N ASP A 191 4.61 1.33 12.65
CA ASP A 191 4.44 0.06 11.96
C ASP A 191 3.81 -0.96 12.92
N ALA A 192 2.70 -1.57 12.49
CA ALA A 192 2.03 -2.62 13.25
C ALA A 192 2.77 -3.97 13.09
N PRO A 193 2.60 -4.93 14.02
CA PRO A 193 3.08 -6.30 13.82
C PRO A 193 2.52 -6.93 12.54
N ALA A 194 3.23 -7.90 11.96
CA ALA A 194 2.75 -8.65 10.78
C ALA A 194 1.35 -9.25 11.03
N GLY A 195 0.54 -9.34 9.97
CA GLY A 195 -0.86 -9.79 10.08
C GLY A 195 -1.77 -8.76 10.76
N THR A 196 -1.38 -7.48 10.80
CA THR A 196 -2.21 -6.40 11.38
C THR A 196 -2.71 -5.42 10.33
N PHE A 197 -4.00 -5.10 10.42
CA PHE A 197 -4.65 -3.96 9.79
C PHE A 197 -4.80 -2.85 10.83
N LEU A 198 -4.13 -1.72 10.63
CA LEU A 198 -4.15 -0.57 11.53
C LEU A 198 -4.81 0.62 10.84
N ALA A 199 -5.88 1.13 11.43
CA ALA A 199 -6.65 2.25 10.91
C ALA A 199 -6.79 3.38 11.92
N TYR A 200 -6.70 4.61 11.41
CA TYR A 200 -6.81 5.85 12.16
C TYR A 200 -7.93 6.71 11.58
N ALA A 201 -8.70 7.37 12.44
CA ALA A 201 -9.76 8.29 12.04
C ALA A 201 -9.26 9.49 11.21
N THR A 202 -7.97 9.82 11.31
CA THR A 202 -7.33 10.88 10.54
C THR A 202 -5.83 10.58 10.36
N ALA A 203 -5.24 11.20 9.35
CA ALA A 203 -3.83 11.10 9.02
C ALA A 203 -2.91 11.38 10.24
N PRO A 204 -1.73 10.75 10.32
CA PRO A 204 -0.71 11.10 11.31
C PRO A 204 -0.44 12.62 11.32
N GLY A 205 -0.30 13.21 12.50
CA GLY A 205 -0.13 14.67 12.64
C GLY A 205 -1.40 15.52 12.64
N ASN A 206 -2.57 14.93 12.33
CA ASN A 206 -3.84 15.65 12.15
C ASN A 206 -4.88 15.24 13.19
N VAL A 207 -6.00 15.99 13.28
CA VAL A 207 -7.07 15.82 14.28
C VAL A 207 -8.35 15.30 13.63
N ALA A 208 -9.04 14.39 14.32
CA ALA A 208 -10.37 13.93 13.95
C ALA A 208 -11.42 14.70 14.77
N ALA A 209 -12.52 15.06 14.14
CA ALA A 209 -13.60 15.76 14.83
C ALA A 209 -14.52 14.77 15.56
N ASP A 210 -14.89 15.08 16.81
CA ASP A 210 -15.90 14.31 17.58
C ASP A 210 -17.26 14.33 16.89
N GLY A 211 -17.54 15.34 16.06
CA GLY A 211 -18.81 15.51 15.34
C GLY A 211 -19.93 16.07 16.23
N SER A 212 -20.99 16.58 15.60
CA SER A 212 -22.17 17.14 16.31
C SER A 212 -23.40 16.22 16.23
N GLY A 213 -23.25 15.03 15.63
CA GLY A 213 -24.31 14.06 15.45
C GLY A 213 -24.36 13.04 16.60
N LYS A 214 -25.04 11.91 16.36
CA LYS A 214 -25.09 10.78 17.29
C LYS A 214 -23.74 10.04 17.43
N HIS A 215 -22.91 10.17 16.40
CA HIS A 215 -21.63 9.46 16.25
C HIS A 215 -20.58 10.41 15.70
N GLY A 216 -19.30 10.10 15.96
CA GLY A 216 -18.18 10.70 15.25
C GLY A 216 -18.23 10.39 13.75
N LEU A 217 -17.75 11.32 12.92
CA LEU A 217 -17.82 11.20 11.46
C LEU A 217 -17.14 9.91 10.95
N TYR A 218 -16.05 9.51 11.58
CA TYR A 218 -15.33 8.29 11.22
C TYR A 218 -16.15 7.03 11.56
N THR A 219 -16.63 6.93 12.81
CA THR A 219 -17.43 5.81 13.27
C THR A 219 -18.75 5.67 12.52
N GLU A 220 -19.43 6.77 12.20
CA GLU A 220 -20.65 6.74 11.38
C GLU A 220 -20.42 6.04 10.04
N ASN A 221 -19.32 6.39 9.36
CA ASN A 221 -18.98 5.78 8.08
C ASN A 221 -18.51 4.33 8.25
N ILE A 222 -17.76 3.98 9.31
CA ILE A 222 -17.39 2.58 9.60
C ILE A 222 -18.63 1.72 9.75
N LEU A 223 -19.59 2.14 10.57
CA LEU A 223 -20.83 1.39 10.82
C LEU A 223 -21.62 1.14 9.53
N ARG A 224 -21.64 2.12 8.62
CA ARG A 224 -22.27 1.97 7.31
C ARG A 224 -21.54 0.93 6.45
N GLU A 225 -20.22 1.03 6.34
CA GLU A 225 -19.43 0.18 5.44
C GLU A 225 -19.21 -1.25 5.98
N MET A 226 -19.18 -1.46 7.31
CA MET A 226 -19.15 -2.81 7.91
C MET A 226 -20.36 -3.66 7.55
N ARG A 227 -21.48 -3.02 7.21
CA ARG A 227 -22.72 -3.69 6.81
C ARG A 227 -22.72 -4.14 5.36
N ALA A 228 -21.78 -3.66 4.55
CA ALA A 228 -21.67 -4.05 3.16
C ALA A 228 -21.31 -5.55 3.07
N PRO A 229 -22.14 -6.37 2.39
CA PRO A 229 -21.79 -7.76 2.14
C PRO A 229 -20.61 -7.85 1.19
N ASP A 230 -19.83 -8.92 1.31
CA ASP A 230 -18.79 -9.30 0.36
C ASP A 230 -17.67 -8.26 0.19
N ALA A 231 -17.56 -7.31 1.12
CA ALA A 231 -16.54 -6.28 1.13
C ALA A 231 -15.33 -6.72 1.97
N LYS A 232 -14.15 -6.71 1.33
CA LYS A 232 -12.86 -6.86 2.04
C LYS A 232 -12.66 -5.71 3.01
N ILE A 233 -11.95 -5.94 4.10
CA ILE A 233 -11.67 -4.90 5.10
C ILE A 233 -10.95 -3.69 4.48
N GLU A 234 -10.01 -3.90 3.55
CA GLU A 234 -9.37 -2.82 2.81
C GLU A 234 -10.40 -1.98 2.04
N ASP A 235 -11.37 -2.61 1.39
CA ASP A 235 -12.43 -1.91 0.64
C ASP A 235 -13.36 -1.13 1.57
N VAL A 236 -13.69 -1.71 2.73
CA VAL A 236 -14.49 -1.06 3.77
C VAL A 236 -13.80 0.24 4.19
N PHE A 237 -12.54 0.17 4.61
CA PHE A 237 -11.83 1.33 5.15
C PHE A 237 -11.43 2.35 4.07
N LYS A 238 -11.19 1.93 2.82
CA LYS A 238 -11.00 2.86 1.70
C LYS A 238 -12.29 3.63 1.37
N ARG A 239 -13.47 2.99 1.43
CA ARG A 239 -14.77 3.69 1.29
C ARG A 239 -15.05 4.62 2.46
N VAL A 240 -14.69 4.22 3.68
CA VAL A 240 -14.71 5.10 4.86
C VAL A 240 -13.84 6.33 4.62
N ARG A 241 -12.58 6.15 4.19
CA ARG A 241 -11.65 7.24 3.88
C ARG A 241 -12.25 8.21 2.86
N LEU A 242 -12.79 7.69 1.76
CA LEU A 242 -13.42 8.48 0.71
C LEU A 242 -14.60 9.31 1.24
N SER A 243 -15.46 8.68 2.03
CA SER A 243 -16.68 9.30 2.56
C SER A 243 -16.38 10.36 3.61
N VAL A 244 -15.44 10.09 4.51
CA VAL A 244 -15.02 11.03 5.57
C VAL A 244 -14.32 12.24 4.95
N ARG A 245 -13.43 12.03 3.98
CA ARG A 245 -12.79 13.15 3.25
C ARG A 245 -13.83 14.04 2.58
N ARG A 246 -14.79 13.44 1.87
CA ARG A 246 -15.84 14.18 1.17
C ARG A 246 -16.71 14.97 2.15
N SER A 247 -17.15 14.33 3.23
CA SER A 247 -18.04 14.95 4.24
C SER A 247 -17.34 16.05 5.05
N SER A 248 -16.03 15.94 5.24
CA SER A 248 -15.21 16.93 5.93
C SER A 248 -14.56 17.97 5.01
N ALA A 249 -14.86 17.94 3.70
CA ALA A 249 -14.20 18.77 2.69
C ALA A 249 -12.65 18.76 2.81
N GLY A 250 -12.09 17.57 3.01
CA GLY A 250 -10.65 17.34 3.14
C GLY A 250 -10.05 17.69 4.50
N GLN A 251 -10.84 18.15 5.49
CA GLN A 251 -10.32 18.48 6.83
C GLN A 251 -9.95 17.22 7.65
N GLN A 252 -10.56 16.09 7.33
CA GLN A 252 -10.27 14.79 7.94
C GLN A 252 -10.09 13.74 6.85
N ILE A 253 -8.90 13.14 6.79
CA ILE A 253 -8.60 12.03 5.87
C ILE A 253 -8.14 10.85 6.71
N PRO A 254 -8.97 9.81 6.87
CA PRO A 254 -8.58 8.57 7.53
C PRO A 254 -7.33 7.95 6.91
N TRP A 255 -6.58 7.21 7.73
CA TRP A 255 -5.34 6.58 7.32
C TRP A 255 -5.32 5.12 7.71
N GLU A 256 -4.77 4.26 6.86
CA GLU A 256 -4.63 2.83 7.15
C GLU A 256 -3.27 2.30 6.71
N SER A 257 -2.80 1.29 7.43
CA SER A 257 -1.64 0.47 7.09
C SER A 257 -2.03 -0.99 7.25
N THR A 258 -1.67 -1.83 6.29
CA THR A 258 -2.05 -3.24 6.28
C THR A 258 -0.83 -4.12 6.00
N SER A 259 -0.76 -5.22 6.74
CA SER A 259 0.15 -6.34 6.52
C SER A 259 -0.60 -7.67 6.51
N LEU A 260 -1.90 -7.63 6.21
CA LEU A 260 -2.74 -8.82 6.13
C LEU A 260 -2.29 -9.74 5.00
N GLU A 261 -2.37 -11.04 5.25
CA GLU A 261 -2.03 -12.10 4.27
C GLU A 261 -3.29 -12.79 3.73
N GLU A 262 -4.39 -12.76 4.49
CA GLU A 262 -5.69 -13.32 4.11
C GLU A 262 -6.76 -12.21 4.03
N ASP A 263 -7.74 -12.40 3.15
CA ASP A 263 -8.89 -11.50 3.03
C ASP A 263 -9.82 -11.64 4.25
N PHE A 264 -10.18 -10.52 4.87
CA PHE A 264 -11.21 -10.47 5.91
C PHE A 264 -12.44 -9.70 5.45
N TYR A 265 -13.60 -10.19 5.88
CA TYR A 265 -14.92 -9.67 5.57
C TYR A 265 -15.75 -9.67 6.85
N PHE A 266 -16.35 -8.54 7.21
CA PHE A 266 -17.31 -8.49 8.31
C PHE A 266 -18.53 -9.35 8.00
N LYS A 267 -19.00 -9.28 6.75
CA LYS A 267 -20.09 -10.10 6.18
C LYS A 267 -19.55 -10.86 4.96
N PRO A 268 -19.06 -12.10 5.14
CA PRO A 268 -18.45 -12.86 4.05
C PRO A 268 -19.49 -13.31 3.01
N PRO A 269 -19.07 -13.56 1.76
CA PRO A 269 -19.94 -14.12 0.75
C PRO A 269 -20.45 -15.50 1.13
N ALA A 270 -21.65 -15.82 0.67
CA ALA A 270 -22.31 -17.11 0.92
C ALA A 270 -21.44 -18.31 0.46
N ASN A 271 -20.55 -18.09 -0.50
CA ASN A 271 -19.59 -19.09 -0.94
C ASN A 271 -18.20 -18.44 -1.11
N LEU A 272 -17.31 -18.71 -0.16
CA LEU A 272 -15.88 -18.38 -0.24
C LEU A 272 -15.20 -19.39 -1.18
N ARG A 273 -15.38 -19.21 -2.49
CA ARG A 273 -14.66 -19.98 -3.51
C ARG A 273 -13.72 -19.10 -4.32
N LYS A 274 -12.63 -19.70 -4.79
CA LYS A 274 -11.78 -19.08 -5.81
C LYS A 274 -12.62 -18.88 -7.08
N ARG A 275 -12.58 -17.66 -7.63
CA ARG A 275 -13.22 -17.33 -8.90
C ARG A 275 -12.44 -17.98 -10.04
N SER A 276 -13.15 -18.38 -11.09
CA SER A 276 -12.54 -18.86 -12.33
C SER A 276 -11.93 -17.70 -13.12
N GLU A 277 -11.00 -18.00 -14.03
CA GLU A 277 -10.38 -16.99 -14.90
C GLU A 277 -11.40 -16.21 -15.73
N ASP A 278 -12.43 -16.89 -16.25
CA ASP A 278 -13.49 -16.25 -17.02
C ASP A 278 -14.31 -15.25 -16.18
N GLU A 279 -14.53 -15.57 -14.90
CA GLU A 279 -15.20 -14.66 -13.96
C GLU A 279 -14.32 -13.44 -13.65
N LEU A 280 -13.01 -13.64 -13.45
CA LEU A 280 -12.06 -12.56 -13.22
C LEU A 280 -11.94 -11.63 -14.43
N LEU A 281 -11.89 -12.21 -15.64
CA LEU A 281 -11.87 -11.45 -16.89
C LEU A 281 -13.12 -10.59 -17.03
N LYS A 282 -14.31 -11.17 -16.81
CA LYS A 282 -15.57 -10.43 -16.90
C LYS A 282 -15.65 -9.29 -15.87
N LEU A 283 -15.23 -9.54 -14.63
CA LEU A 283 -15.18 -8.50 -13.60
C LEU A 283 -14.23 -7.35 -13.99
N PHE A 284 -13.08 -7.68 -14.58
CA PHE A 284 -12.13 -6.70 -15.06
C PHE A 284 -12.66 -5.89 -16.25
N GLU A 285 -13.38 -6.53 -17.19
CA GLU A 285 -14.07 -5.83 -18.28
C GLU A 285 -15.13 -4.87 -17.77
N ASP A 286 -15.90 -5.26 -16.75
CA ASP A 286 -16.94 -4.41 -16.15
C ASP A 286 -16.32 -3.23 -15.39
N GLU A 287 -15.22 -3.46 -14.68
CA GLU A 287 -14.43 -2.39 -14.06
C GLU A 287 -13.88 -1.41 -15.11
N GLN A 288 -13.30 -1.91 -16.20
CA GLN A 288 -12.80 -1.09 -17.30
C GLN A 288 -13.89 -0.20 -17.92
N LYS A 289 -15.12 -0.71 -18.08
CA LYS A 289 -16.24 0.07 -18.61
C LYS A 289 -16.58 1.26 -17.70
N LEU A 290 -16.46 1.10 -16.38
CA LEU A 290 -16.67 2.19 -15.42
C LEU A 290 -15.47 3.15 -15.41
N TRP A 291 -14.26 2.62 -15.52
CA TRP A 291 -13.03 3.43 -15.47
C TRP A 291 -12.83 4.32 -16.70
N LYS A 292 -13.06 3.82 -17.92
CA LYS A 292 -12.82 4.57 -19.16
C LYS A 292 -13.40 6.00 -19.17
N PRO A 293 -14.69 6.23 -18.88
CA PRO A 293 -15.22 7.59 -18.82
C PRO A 293 -14.67 8.40 -17.64
N ALA A 294 -14.29 7.75 -16.53
CA ALA A 294 -13.70 8.43 -15.38
C ALA A 294 -12.25 8.89 -15.62
N GLU A 295 -11.49 8.18 -16.46
CA GLU A 295 -10.11 8.52 -16.82
C GLU A 295 -10.02 9.89 -17.53
N ASP A 296 -10.97 10.15 -18.43
CA ASP A 296 -11.06 11.38 -19.22
C ASP A 296 -11.95 12.46 -18.58
N ALA A 297 -12.55 12.17 -17.41
CA ALA A 297 -13.39 13.12 -16.70
C ALA A 297 -12.58 14.36 -16.28
N SER A 298 -13.25 15.51 -16.34
CA SER A 298 -12.72 16.82 -15.90
C SER A 298 -13.27 17.25 -14.53
N ASP A 299 -14.36 16.62 -14.08
CA ASP A 299 -14.91 16.79 -12.74
C ASP A 299 -14.68 15.53 -11.86
N PRO A 300 -14.72 15.65 -10.53
CA PRO A 300 -14.49 14.53 -9.61
C PRO A 300 -15.55 13.43 -9.65
N GLY A 301 -16.77 13.68 -10.14
CA GLY A 301 -17.93 12.81 -9.97
C GLY A 301 -17.71 11.38 -10.50
N PRO A 302 -17.32 11.21 -11.78
CA PRO A 302 -17.01 9.90 -12.35
C PRO A 302 -15.89 9.15 -11.61
N VAL A 303 -14.85 9.87 -11.17
CA VAL A 303 -13.71 9.29 -10.44
C VAL A 303 -14.14 8.82 -9.05
N LEU A 304 -14.98 9.61 -8.37
CA LEU A 304 -15.60 9.23 -7.10
C LEU A 304 -16.47 7.99 -7.25
N ALA A 305 -17.35 7.94 -8.26
CA ALA A 305 -18.21 6.79 -8.51
C ALA A 305 -17.40 5.50 -8.77
N TYR A 306 -16.28 5.61 -9.49
CA TYR A 306 -15.35 4.51 -9.68
C TYR A 306 -14.73 4.04 -8.34
N LEU A 307 -14.19 4.96 -7.54
CA LEU A 307 -13.58 4.63 -6.23
C LEU A 307 -14.60 4.12 -5.21
N GLU A 308 -15.85 4.60 -5.27
CA GLU A 308 -16.95 4.10 -4.44
C GLU A 308 -17.30 2.65 -4.81
N ARG A 309 -17.19 2.26 -6.09
CA ARG A 309 -17.49 0.89 -6.54
C ARG A 309 -16.30 -0.06 -6.39
N TYR A 310 -15.11 0.38 -6.78
CA TYR A 310 -13.86 -0.38 -6.85
C TYR A 310 -12.73 0.33 -6.06
N PRO A 311 -12.85 0.47 -4.73
CA PRO A 311 -11.84 1.15 -3.91
C PRO A 311 -10.47 0.46 -3.93
N SER A 312 -10.42 -0.86 -4.17
CA SER A 312 -9.18 -1.61 -4.43
C SER A 312 -9.14 -2.18 -5.86
N GLY A 313 -9.82 -1.54 -6.81
CA GLY A 313 -9.76 -1.92 -8.22
C GLY A 313 -8.37 -1.71 -8.83
N HIS A 314 -8.16 -2.28 -10.01
CA HIS A 314 -6.93 -2.21 -10.79
C HIS A 314 -6.54 -0.78 -11.22
N PHE A 315 -7.50 0.15 -11.23
CA PHE A 315 -7.24 1.57 -11.52
C PHE A 315 -7.27 2.45 -10.26
N ALA A 316 -7.40 1.88 -9.06
CA ALA A 316 -7.64 2.64 -7.83
C ALA A 316 -6.51 3.62 -7.47
N GLU A 317 -5.23 3.23 -7.59
CA GLU A 317 -4.13 4.15 -7.27
C GLU A 317 -4.11 5.36 -8.21
N PHE A 318 -4.37 5.13 -9.51
CA PHE A 318 -4.45 6.21 -10.50
C PHE A 318 -5.71 7.07 -10.30
N ALA A 319 -6.86 6.45 -10.00
CA ALA A 319 -8.10 7.16 -9.71
C ALA A 319 -7.96 8.05 -8.47
N GLN A 320 -7.34 7.54 -7.39
CA GLN A 320 -7.12 8.28 -6.15
C GLN A 320 -6.24 9.51 -6.38
N ALA A 321 -5.13 9.37 -7.09
CA ALA A 321 -4.26 10.51 -7.35
C ALA A 321 -4.83 11.49 -8.38
N LYS A 322 -5.67 11.05 -9.33
CA LYS A 322 -6.46 11.94 -10.19
C LYS A 322 -7.46 12.76 -9.35
N LEU A 323 -8.19 12.10 -8.45
CA LEU A 323 -9.11 12.76 -7.52
C LEU A 323 -8.38 13.79 -6.65
N ASP A 324 -7.21 13.45 -6.10
CA ASP A 324 -6.40 14.36 -5.28
C ASP A 324 -6.04 15.65 -6.02
N ARG A 325 -5.65 15.54 -7.29
CA ARG A 325 -5.31 16.69 -8.12
C ARG A 325 -6.53 17.55 -8.43
N MET A 326 -7.66 16.93 -8.75
CA MET A 326 -8.92 17.63 -9.01
C MET A 326 -9.37 18.43 -7.79
N LEU A 327 -9.38 17.80 -6.61
CA LEU A 327 -9.79 18.45 -5.37
C LEU A 327 -8.82 19.55 -4.95
N ALA A 328 -7.51 19.36 -5.13
CA ALA A 328 -6.52 20.40 -4.88
C ALA A 328 -6.75 21.65 -5.75
N ARG A 329 -7.11 21.49 -7.03
CA ARG A 329 -7.46 22.61 -7.92
C ARG A 329 -8.75 23.33 -7.49
N GLN A 330 -9.67 22.61 -6.84
CA GLN A 330 -10.88 23.17 -6.25
C GLN A 330 -10.63 23.82 -4.88
N GLY A 331 -9.37 23.92 -4.44
CA GLY A 331 -8.98 24.59 -3.20
C GLY A 331 -8.99 23.69 -1.97
N GLU A 332 -9.16 22.37 -2.12
CA GLU A 332 -8.99 21.44 -1.00
C GLU A 332 -7.55 21.53 -0.48
N LYS A 333 -7.41 21.87 0.80
CA LYS A 333 -6.09 21.90 1.44
C LYS A 333 -5.63 20.46 1.63
N ARG A 334 -4.60 20.07 0.87
CA ARG A 334 -3.98 18.76 1.02
C ARG A 334 -3.48 18.60 2.45
N ILE A 335 -3.98 17.57 3.14
CA ILE A 335 -3.43 17.18 4.44
C ILE A 335 -1.95 16.82 4.23
N ARG A 336 -1.07 17.56 4.89
CA ARG A 336 0.35 17.20 4.96
C ARG A 336 0.49 16.12 6.01
N LEU A 337 0.95 14.94 5.59
CA LEU A 337 1.44 13.94 6.53
C LEU A 337 2.58 14.58 7.34
N ALA A 338 2.53 14.44 8.66
CA ALA A 338 3.66 14.87 9.48
C ALA A 338 4.92 14.13 9.02
N ASP A 339 5.99 14.88 8.75
CA ASP A 339 7.25 14.34 8.25
C ASP A 339 7.82 13.34 9.28
N ALA A 340 7.89 12.07 8.89
CA ALA A 340 8.35 10.96 9.73
C ALA A 340 9.85 10.68 9.54
N THR A 341 10.62 11.57 8.90
CA THR A 341 12.05 11.41 8.61
C THR A 341 12.91 11.01 9.80
N HIS A 342 12.49 11.31 11.05
CA HIS A 342 13.20 10.97 12.28
C HIS A 342 12.44 10.00 13.20
N ASN A 343 11.36 9.39 12.72
CA ASN A 343 10.55 8.48 13.51
C ASN A 343 11.15 7.05 13.48
N PRO A 344 11.69 6.54 14.60
CA PRO A 344 12.30 5.21 14.62
C PRO A 344 11.28 4.06 14.60
N PHE A 345 9.99 4.36 14.76
CA PHE A 345 8.90 3.37 14.82
C PHE A 345 8.23 3.12 13.46
N THR A 346 8.77 3.69 12.39
CA THR A 346 8.33 3.38 11.03
C THR A 346 9.52 3.24 10.09
N LYS A 347 9.41 2.31 9.13
CA LYS A 347 10.33 2.23 7.98
C LYS A 347 10.12 3.34 6.95
N GLY A 348 9.19 4.26 7.24
CA GLY A 348 8.91 5.44 6.44
C GLY A 348 7.97 5.14 5.28
N THR A 349 7.17 6.15 4.94
CA THR A 349 6.33 6.18 3.75
C THR A 349 6.86 7.30 2.85
N ARG A 350 7.11 7.01 1.57
CA ARG A 350 7.52 8.06 0.61
C ARG A 350 6.57 8.08 -0.56
N ALA A 351 6.02 9.26 -0.83
CA ALA A 351 5.24 9.55 -2.02
C ALA A 351 6.17 9.78 -3.22
N ILE A 352 5.70 9.43 -4.41
CA ILE A 352 6.41 9.74 -5.66
C ILE A 352 6.43 11.24 -5.91
N GLY A 353 7.59 11.76 -6.32
CA GLY A 353 7.73 13.13 -6.78
C GLY A 353 7.05 13.38 -8.14
N GLU A 354 7.19 14.60 -8.63
CA GLU A 354 6.56 15.05 -9.87
C GLU A 354 7.58 15.15 -11.00
N PHE A 355 7.24 14.61 -12.16
CA PHE A 355 7.99 14.80 -13.40
C PHE A 355 8.03 16.28 -13.79
N ARG A 356 9.18 16.73 -14.29
CA ARG A 356 9.36 18.10 -14.79
C ARG A 356 9.77 18.08 -16.25
N VAL A 357 9.21 19.01 -17.03
CA VAL A 357 9.64 19.22 -18.41
C VAL A 357 11.14 19.55 -18.41
N GLY A 358 11.91 18.78 -19.18
CA GLY A 358 13.36 18.89 -19.25
C GLY A 358 14.12 17.80 -18.49
N ASP A 359 13.48 17.09 -17.54
CA ASP A 359 14.11 15.97 -16.81
C ASP A 359 14.73 14.99 -17.80
N LEU A 360 16.00 14.63 -17.59
CA LEU A 360 16.76 13.74 -18.47
C LEU A 360 17.22 12.51 -17.70
N TYR A 361 16.82 11.34 -18.19
CA TYR A 361 17.22 10.04 -17.68
C TYR A 361 18.10 9.34 -18.71
N GLU A 362 19.18 8.71 -18.26
CA GLU A 362 20.00 7.82 -19.08
C GLU A 362 20.03 6.44 -18.45
N TYR A 363 19.74 5.42 -19.25
CA TYR A 363 19.69 4.03 -18.81
C TYR A 363 20.57 3.15 -19.69
N ARG A 364 21.14 2.10 -19.09
CA ARG A 364 21.65 0.93 -19.82
C ARG A 364 20.78 -0.30 -19.56
N ILE A 365 20.79 -1.23 -20.50
CA ILE A 365 20.20 -2.56 -20.35
C ILE A 365 21.32 -3.59 -20.45
N VAL A 366 21.38 -4.49 -19.48
CA VAL A 366 22.30 -5.63 -19.42
C VAL A 366 21.47 -6.90 -19.39
N ASP A 367 21.85 -7.91 -20.17
CA ASP A 367 21.26 -9.24 -20.06
C ASP A 367 21.80 -9.94 -18.80
N LEU A 368 20.91 -10.37 -17.91
CA LEU A 368 21.25 -10.93 -16.60
C LEU A 368 21.99 -12.28 -16.67
N LEU A 369 21.87 -13.03 -17.76
CA LEU A 369 22.51 -14.34 -17.90
C LEU A 369 23.91 -14.21 -18.50
N THR A 370 24.03 -13.41 -19.55
CA THR A 370 25.27 -13.23 -20.32
C THR A 370 26.13 -12.08 -19.81
N GLN A 371 25.57 -11.18 -18.98
CA GLN A 371 26.19 -9.95 -18.49
C GLN A 371 26.57 -8.97 -19.61
N MET A 372 26.06 -9.17 -20.83
CA MET A 372 26.33 -8.28 -21.96
C MET A 372 25.41 -7.06 -21.93
N GLN A 373 25.97 -5.86 -22.12
CA GLN A 373 25.16 -4.67 -22.35
C GLN A 373 24.48 -4.76 -23.72
N THR A 374 23.15 -4.81 -23.73
CA THR A 374 22.34 -4.98 -24.95
C THR A 374 21.82 -3.66 -25.50
N ALA A 375 21.70 -2.62 -24.66
CA ALA A 375 21.27 -1.29 -25.08
C ALA A 375 21.69 -0.19 -24.10
N GLN A 376 21.68 1.05 -24.59
CA GLN A 376 21.75 2.27 -23.78
C GLN A 376 20.86 3.33 -24.44
N TYR A 377 20.09 4.06 -23.64
CA TYR A 377 19.14 5.04 -24.16
C TYR A 377 18.92 6.22 -23.21
N LYS A 378 18.46 7.33 -23.78
CA LYS A 378 18.10 8.55 -23.06
C LYS A 378 16.61 8.83 -23.19
N GLN A 379 15.98 9.27 -22.10
CA GLN A 379 14.60 9.72 -22.07
C GLN A 379 14.57 11.13 -21.49
N ARG A 380 14.14 12.10 -22.31
CA ARG A 380 13.89 13.47 -21.87
C ARG A 380 12.40 13.68 -21.73
N VAL A 381 11.94 14.17 -20.60
CA VAL A 381 10.55 14.62 -20.43
C VAL A 381 10.32 15.84 -21.30
N THR A 382 9.43 15.73 -22.28
CA THR A 382 9.08 16.81 -23.22
C THR A 382 7.73 17.42 -22.89
N THR A 383 6.83 16.67 -22.27
CA THR A 383 5.51 17.17 -21.87
C THR A 383 5.07 16.47 -20.59
N VAL A 384 4.51 17.25 -19.66
CA VAL A 384 3.83 16.74 -18.47
C VAL A 384 2.41 17.26 -18.54
N SER A 385 1.45 16.34 -18.64
CA SER A 385 0.02 16.63 -18.62
C SER A 385 -0.61 16.06 -17.35
N GLU A 386 -1.93 16.17 -17.22
CA GLU A 386 -2.65 15.65 -16.06
C GLU A 386 -2.58 14.14 -15.93
N ASN A 387 -2.71 13.42 -17.05
CA ASN A 387 -2.77 11.96 -17.08
C ASN A 387 -1.47 11.33 -17.58
N GLU A 388 -0.68 12.05 -18.38
CA GLU A 388 0.43 11.48 -19.14
C GLU A 388 1.71 12.31 -19.05
N VAL A 389 2.84 11.60 -19.12
CA VAL A 389 4.18 12.15 -19.27
C VAL A 389 4.77 11.64 -20.59
N LEU A 390 5.11 12.57 -21.47
CA LEU A 390 5.69 12.26 -22.77
C LEU A 390 7.20 12.41 -22.67
N PHE A 391 7.90 11.38 -23.15
CA PHE A 391 9.34 11.38 -23.31
C PHE A 391 9.70 11.41 -24.79
N ASN A 392 10.74 12.18 -25.12
CA ASN A 392 11.28 12.32 -26.46
C ASN A 392 10.16 12.59 -27.50
N ASN A 393 9.30 13.58 -27.23
CA ASN A 393 8.17 13.97 -28.08
C ASN A 393 7.15 12.83 -28.31
N GLY A 394 6.85 12.05 -27.27
CA GLY A 394 5.81 11.01 -27.32
C GLY A 394 6.27 9.69 -27.95
N GLN A 395 7.58 9.49 -28.13
CA GLN A 395 8.14 8.17 -28.45
C GLN A 395 7.88 7.17 -27.32
N VAL A 396 7.96 7.64 -26.07
CA VAL A 396 7.53 6.90 -24.89
C VAL A 396 6.53 7.75 -24.14
N ILE A 397 5.44 7.13 -23.70
CA ILE A 397 4.40 7.76 -22.90
C ILE A 397 4.22 6.93 -21.65
N THR A 398 4.23 7.57 -20.50
CA THR A 398 3.84 6.97 -19.23
C THR A 398 2.64 7.69 -18.65
N ASP A 399 1.98 7.08 -17.67
CA ASP A 399 1.20 7.87 -16.73
C ASP A 399 2.12 8.73 -15.84
N TYR A 400 1.52 9.51 -14.95
CA TYR A 400 2.27 10.36 -14.02
C TYR A 400 2.97 9.61 -12.88
N PHE A 401 2.77 8.30 -12.74
CA PHE A 401 3.55 7.43 -11.85
C PHE A 401 4.73 6.76 -12.56
N GLY A 402 4.84 6.90 -13.88
CA GLY A 402 5.87 6.27 -14.68
C GLY A 402 5.48 4.90 -15.25
N ASN A 403 4.22 4.46 -15.11
CA ASN A 403 3.72 3.25 -15.77
C ASN A 403 3.63 3.46 -17.27
N LEU A 404 4.14 2.51 -18.05
CA LEU A 404 4.10 2.61 -19.51
C LEU A 404 2.65 2.67 -20.01
N ARG A 405 2.38 3.61 -20.91
CA ARG A 405 1.17 3.69 -21.74
C ARG A 405 1.50 3.38 -23.20
N LYS A 406 2.68 3.80 -23.65
CA LYS A 406 3.24 3.51 -24.97
C LYS A 406 4.77 3.43 -24.90
N ASN A 407 5.38 2.50 -25.63
CA ASN A 407 6.83 2.45 -25.79
C ASN A 407 7.27 2.78 -27.23
N ALA A 408 8.58 2.93 -27.42
CA ALA A 408 9.19 3.27 -28.72
C ALA A 408 9.00 2.17 -29.79
N ARG A 409 8.64 0.95 -29.40
CA ARG A 409 8.37 -0.18 -30.30
C ARG A 409 6.89 -0.25 -30.73
N GLY A 410 6.04 0.67 -30.25
CA GLY A 410 4.62 0.73 -30.61
C GLY A 410 3.68 -0.10 -29.73
N TYR A 411 4.20 -0.78 -28.70
CA TYR A 411 3.37 -1.47 -27.72
C TYR A 411 2.62 -0.45 -26.89
N ARG A 412 1.39 -0.78 -26.47
CA ARG A 412 0.56 0.06 -25.61
C ARG A 412 -0.01 -0.72 -24.44
N TRP A 413 -0.31 -0.02 -23.36
CA TRP A 413 -0.85 -0.60 -22.13
C TRP A 413 -2.03 0.24 -21.63
N SER A 414 -3.06 -0.45 -21.13
CA SER A 414 -4.24 0.21 -20.53
C SER A 414 -4.12 0.26 -19.01
N GLY A 415 -3.91 1.44 -18.43
CA GLY A 415 -3.92 1.61 -16.97
C GLY A 415 -2.98 0.67 -16.19
N ALA A 416 -1.80 0.35 -16.76
CA ALA A 416 -0.80 -0.46 -16.06
C ALA A 416 -0.41 0.18 -14.72
N GLN A 417 -0.23 -0.63 -13.68
CA GLN A 417 -0.03 -0.14 -12.31
C GLN A 417 1.14 -0.88 -11.62
N LEU A 418 2.32 -0.87 -12.25
CA LEU A 418 3.58 -1.36 -11.67
C LEU A 418 4.19 -0.34 -10.68
N PHE A 419 3.97 0.93 -10.91
CA PHE A 419 4.39 2.04 -10.07
C PHE A 419 3.15 2.70 -9.47
N VAL A 420 3.23 3.05 -8.20
CA VAL A 420 2.14 3.61 -7.40
C VAL A 420 2.55 4.95 -6.81
N GLY A 421 1.57 5.71 -6.32
CA GLY A 421 1.80 7.06 -5.79
C GLY A 421 2.57 7.11 -4.47
N GLU A 422 2.57 6.01 -3.74
CA GLU A 422 3.15 5.93 -2.40
C GLU A 422 3.71 4.54 -2.10
N TYR A 423 4.88 4.52 -1.46
CA TYR A 423 5.60 3.32 -1.08
C TYR A 423 5.83 3.26 0.43
N SER A 424 5.53 2.10 1.00
CA SER A 424 5.82 1.72 2.39
C SER A 424 6.13 0.23 2.43
N VAL A 425 7.00 -0.20 3.35
CA VAL A 425 7.37 -1.62 3.47
C VAL A 425 6.13 -2.44 3.83
N GLY A 426 5.91 -3.53 3.12
CA GLY A 426 4.74 -4.39 3.29
C GLY A 426 3.56 -4.05 2.37
N LYS A 427 3.53 -2.87 1.72
CA LYS A 427 2.45 -2.51 0.77
C LYS A 427 2.36 -3.55 -0.35
N ARG A 428 1.14 -3.98 -0.64
CA ARG A 428 0.78 -4.92 -1.70
C ARG A 428 -0.26 -4.31 -2.62
N TRP A 429 -0.21 -4.68 -3.89
CA TRP A 429 -1.25 -4.36 -4.86
C TRP A 429 -1.20 -5.35 -6.01
N SER A 430 -2.34 -5.53 -6.66
CA SER A 430 -2.45 -6.27 -7.91
C SER A 430 -2.59 -5.29 -9.07
N ALA A 431 -2.20 -5.72 -10.25
CA ALA A 431 -2.39 -4.97 -11.49
C ALA A 431 -2.86 -5.94 -12.58
N ARG A 432 -3.97 -5.60 -13.22
CA ARG A 432 -4.50 -6.30 -14.40
C ARG A 432 -4.74 -5.27 -15.48
N TYR A 433 -4.18 -5.48 -16.66
CA TYR A 433 -4.21 -4.51 -17.74
C TYR A 433 -4.04 -5.15 -19.12
N SER A 434 -4.70 -4.59 -20.12
CA SER A 434 -4.50 -5.01 -21.52
C SER A 434 -3.16 -4.52 -22.07
N LEU A 435 -2.51 -5.39 -22.82
CA LEU A 435 -1.32 -5.18 -23.63
C LEU A 435 -1.72 -5.21 -25.11
N TYR A 436 -1.51 -4.09 -25.81
CA TYR A 436 -1.75 -4.00 -27.25
C TYR A 436 -0.41 -4.07 -27.99
N PHE A 437 -0.30 -5.02 -28.91
CA PHE A 437 0.89 -5.25 -29.72
C PHE A 437 0.89 -4.35 -30.95
N PRO A 438 2.07 -4.05 -31.53
CA PRO A 438 2.16 -3.26 -32.77
C PRO A 438 1.43 -3.87 -33.96
N ASP A 439 1.24 -5.20 -33.98
CA ASP A 439 0.52 -5.94 -35.01
C ASP A 439 -1.01 -5.94 -34.80
N GLY A 440 -1.52 -5.18 -33.83
CA GLY A 440 -2.94 -5.03 -33.53
C GLY A 440 -3.51 -6.13 -32.64
N LYS A 441 -2.72 -7.14 -32.25
CA LYS A 441 -3.17 -8.14 -31.28
C LYS A 441 -3.26 -7.54 -29.87
N GLU A 442 -4.00 -8.22 -29.01
CA GLU A 442 -4.15 -7.88 -27.60
C GLU A 442 -3.84 -9.12 -26.74
N ASP A 443 -3.35 -8.88 -25.54
CA ASP A 443 -3.26 -9.87 -24.47
C ASP A 443 -3.53 -9.18 -23.13
N VAL A 444 -3.73 -9.94 -22.06
CA VAL A 444 -3.93 -9.41 -20.71
C VAL A 444 -2.69 -9.74 -19.89
N ILE A 445 -2.22 -8.75 -19.13
CA ILE A 445 -1.20 -8.95 -18.11
C ILE A 445 -1.88 -8.90 -16.76
N GLU A 446 -1.56 -9.86 -15.91
CA GLU A 446 -1.89 -9.86 -14.50
C GLU A 446 -0.63 -9.97 -13.67
N ARG A 447 -0.54 -9.20 -12.58
CA ARG A 447 0.61 -9.13 -11.70
C ARG A 447 0.21 -8.88 -10.27
N GLU A 448 0.97 -9.48 -9.37
CA GLU A 448 1.03 -9.14 -7.96
C GLU A 448 2.32 -8.37 -7.69
N CYS A 449 2.25 -7.38 -6.81
CA CYS A 449 3.38 -6.55 -6.40
C CYS A 449 3.44 -6.44 -4.88
N ARG A 450 4.66 -6.40 -4.32
CA ARG A 450 4.90 -6.16 -2.89
C ARG A 450 6.18 -5.39 -2.65
N VAL A 451 6.12 -4.36 -1.80
CA VAL A 451 7.32 -3.71 -1.24
C VAL A 451 7.89 -4.61 -0.15
N VAL A 452 9.09 -5.16 -0.38
CA VAL A 452 9.70 -6.13 0.54
C VAL A 452 10.63 -5.48 1.57
N GLY A 453 11.14 -4.27 1.29
CA GLY A 453 12.10 -3.61 2.16
C GLY A 453 12.70 -2.35 1.53
N VAL A 454 13.66 -1.77 2.24
CA VAL A 454 14.51 -0.67 1.76
C VAL A 454 15.94 -1.20 1.63
N GLU A 455 16.58 -0.90 0.51
CA GLU A 455 17.94 -1.34 0.19
C GLU A 455 18.77 -0.18 -0.37
N SER A 456 20.06 -0.16 -0.01
CA SER A 456 21.03 0.75 -0.61
C SER A 456 21.45 0.22 -1.98
N VAL A 457 21.21 0.99 -3.04
CA VAL A 457 21.49 0.62 -4.42
C VAL A 457 22.46 1.62 -5.04
N THR A 458 23.58 1.12 -5.57
CA THR A 458 24.59 1.92 -6.27
C THR A 458 24.54 1.62 -7.77
N VAL A 459 24.38 2.68 -8.57
CA VAL A 459 24.39 2.65 -10.03
C VAL A 459 25.24 3.80 -10.58
N GLY A 460 25.33 3.96 -11.90
CA GLY A 460 26.10 5.04 -12.52
C GLY A 460 25.68 6.44 -12.05
N ALA A 461 24.40 6.62 -11.70
CA ALA A 461 23.85 7.88 -11.21
C ALA A 461 24.15 8.17 -9.72
N GLY A 462 24.81 7.24 -9.00
CA GLY A 462 25.13 7.35 -7.58
C GLY A 462 24.46 6.28 -6.72
N THR A 463 24.44 6.52 -5.40
CA THR A 463 23.85 5.62 -4.40
C THR A 463 22.52 6.17 -3.89
N PHE A 464 21.53 5.27 -3.75
CA PHE A 464 20.15 5.58 -3.40
C PHE A 464 19.60 4.59 -2.37
N GLU A 465 18.89 5.08 -1.36
CA GLU A 465 18.06 4.25 -0.48
C GLU A 465 16.72 4.00 -1.15
N CYS A 466 16.58 2.82 -1.76
CA CYS A 466 15.44 2.47 -2.59
C CYS A 466 14.48 1.54 -1.86
N PHE A 467 13.18 1.69 -2.08
CA PHE A 467 12.27 0.58 -1.84
C PHE A 467 12.54 -0.51 -2.87
N ARG A 468 12.69 -1.75 -2.41
CA ARG A 468 12.73 -2.94 -3.27
C ARG A 468 11.33 -3.51 -3.42
N ILE A 469 10.88 -3.64 -4.65
CA ILE A 469 9.59 -4.21 -5.00
C ILE A 469 9.80 -5.51 -5.76
N GLU A 470 9.11 -6.55 -5.34
CA GLU A 470 8.98 -7.79 -6.08
C GLU A 470 7.64 -7.83 -6.78
N SER A 471 7.64 -8.28 -8.03
CA SER A 471 6.41 -8.53 -8.78
C SER A 471 6.51 -9.82 -9.57
N ALA A 472 5.42 -10.57 -9.58
CA ALA A 472 5.28 -11.78 -10.38
C ALA A 472 3.89 -11.84 -10.99
N GLY A 473 3.77 -12.49 -12.14
CA GLY A 473 2.52 -12.50 -12.88
C GLY A 473 2.61 -13.24 -14.21
N TRP A 474 1.64 -12.99 -15.07
CA TRP A 474 1.48 -13.71 -16.33
C TRP A 474 1.04 -12.77 -17.46
N ILE A 475 1.50 -13.08 -18.66
CA ILE A 475 0.80 -12.71 -19.89
C ILE A 475 -0.15 -13.87 -20.22
N MET A 476 -1.45 -13.62 -20.08
CA MET A 476 -2.46 -14.66 -19.92
C MET A 476 -2.60 -15.55 -21.15
N GLN A 477 -2.89 -14.99 -22.33
CA GLN A 477 -3.16 -15.81 -23.52
C GLN A 477 -1.90 -16.52 -24.03
N ARG A 478 -0.73 -15.90 -23.88
CA ARG A 478 0.56 -16.50 -24.29
C ARG A 478 1.15 -17.46 -23.26
N GLY A 479 0.63 -17.50 -22.03
CA GLY A 479 1.16 -18.34 -20.95
C GLY A 479 2.63 -18.01 -20.64
N ILE A 480 2.99 -16.73 -20.65
CA ILE A 480 4.35 -16.26 -20.34
C ILE A 480 4.38 -15.83 -18.88
N ALA A 481 5.19 -16.50 -18.07
CA ALA A 481 5.42 -16.08 -16.69
C ALA A 481 6.32 -14.84 -16.66
N LEU A 482 5.95 -13.89 -15.84
CA LEU A 482 6.64 -12.63 -15.63
C LEU A 482 7.20 -12.58 -14.21
N GLU A 483 8.50 -12.31 -14.07
CA GLU A 483 9.15 -12.05 -12.79
C GLU A 483 9.90 -10.72 -12.88
N SER A 484 9.73 -9.87 -11.88
CA SER A 484 10.38 -8.57 -11.82
C SER A 484 10.82 -8.22 -10.41
N VAL A 485 11.98 -7.59 -10.32
CA VAL A 485 12.46 -6.93 -9.11
C VAL A 485 12.88 -5.53 -9.50
N TYR A 486 12.37 -4.51 -8.83
CA TYR A 486 12.70 -3.13 -9.17
C TYR A 486 12.87 -2.28 -7.93
N TRP A 487 13.71 -1.26 -8.08
CA TRP A 487 14.12 -0.37 -7.00
C TRP A 487 13.71 1.05 -7.34
N VAL A 488 12.97 1.67 -6.43
CA VAL A 488 12.44 3.03 -6.58
C VAL A 488 12.91 3.90 -5.44
N CYS A 489 13.33 5.12 -5.75
CA CYS A 489 13.71 6.15 -4.79
C CYS A 489 12.80 7.36 -5.04
N PRO A 490 11.52 7.27 -4.64
CA PRO A 490 10.44 8.15 -5.12
C PRO A 490 10.63 9.63 -4.77
N ASP A 491 11.45 9.93 -3.76
CA ASP A 491 11.83 11.25 -3.27
C ASP A 491 13.01 11.88 -4.05
N ARG A 492 13.78 11.08 -4.79
CA ARG A 492 14.97 11.56 -5.54
C ARG A 492 14.85 11.36 -7.05
N VAL A 493 14.17 10.30 -7.49
CA VAL A 493 14.02 9.93 -8.90
C VAL A 493 12.58 9.48 -9.15
N ASN A 494 11.86 10.18 -10.02
CA ASN A 494 10.46 9.87 -10.37
C ASN A 494 10.32 8.63 -11.28
N ARG A 495 11.39 7.85 -11.44
CA ARG A 495 11.48 6.62 -12.23
C ARG A 495 12.26 5.59 -11.41
N PHE A 496 12.21 4.33 -11.82
CA PHE A 496 13.02 3.29 -11.20
C PHE A 496 14.52 3.59 -11.35
N VAL A 497 15.28 3.25 -10.32
CA VAL A 497 16.75 3.29 -10.31
C VAL A 497 17.30 2.04 -10.99
N VAL A 498 16.69 0.89 -10.70
CA VAL A 498 16.98 -0.41 -11.32
C VAL A 498 15.68 -1.16 -11.58
N PHE A 499 15.62 -1.88 -12.70
CA PHE A 499 14.52 -2.78 -13.03
C PHE A 499 15.05 -4.08 -13.62
N GLU A 500 14.90 -5.18 -12.89
CA GLU A 500 15.12 -6.54 -13.38
C GLU A 500 13.82 -7.14 -13.89
N HIS A 501 13.91 -7.80 -15.03
CA HIS A 501 12.76 -8.41 -15.69
C HIS A 501 13.14 -9.75 -16.31
N ARG A 502 12.38 -10.78 -15.99
CA ARG A 502 12.52 -12.11 -16.54
C ARG A 502 11.18 -12.56 -17.11
N GLU A 503 11.22 -13.11 -18.32
CA GLU A 503 10.07 -13.75 -18.97
C GLU A 503 10.40 -15.23 -19.17
N LYS A 504 9.50 -16.13 -18.78
CA LYS A 504 9.63 -17.57 -19.04
C LYS A 504 8.44 -18.04 -19.86
N ASN A 505 8.69 -18.89 -20.86
CA ASN A 505 7.59 -19.52 -21.59
C ASN A 505 6.92 -20.61 -20.73
N ARG A 506 5.84 -21.21 -21.24
CA ARG A 506 5.12 -22.32 -20.61
C ARG A 506 5.96 -23.55 -20.23
N PHE A 507 7.18 -23.66 -20.74
CA PHE A 507 8.13 -24.75 -20.43
C PHE A 507 9.20 -24.31 -19.41
N GLY A 508 9.07 -23.13 -18.81
CA GLY A 508 10.02 -22.59 -17.85
C GLY A 508 11.32 -22.06 -18.48
N LYS A 509 11.44 -22.03 -19.80
CA LYS A 509 12.64 -21.52 -20.48
C LYS A 509 12.60 -20.00 -20.53
N PHE A 510 13.71 -19.36 -20.13
CA PHE A 510 13.88 -17.92 -20.26
C PHE A 510 13.76 -17.47 -21.72
N ILE A 511 12.88 -16.51 -21.95
CA ILE A 511 12.71 -15.79 -23.21
C ILE A 511 13.47 -14.46 -23.16
N LYS A 512 13.49 -13.84 -21.98
CA LYS A 512 14.08 -12.53 -21.74
C LYS A 512 14.59 -12.43 -20.31
N THR A 513 15.73 -11.77 -20.13
CA THR A 513 16.40 -11.60 -18.85
C THR A 513 17.12 -10.27 -18.80
N ASP A 514 16.39 -9.17 -18.62
CA ASP A 514 16.95 -7.82 -18.69
C ASP A 514 17.13 -7.22 -17.30
N ARG A 515 18.23 -6.47 -17.12
CA ARG A 515 18.43 -5.52 -16.02
C ARG A 515 18.64 -4.14 -16.61
N THR A 516 17.71 -3.24 -16.34
CA THR A 516 17.82 -1.83 -16.73
C THR A 516 18.33 -1.02 -15.54
N GLU A 517 19.39 -0.23 -15.71
CA GLU A 517 20.03 0.54 -14.64
C GLU A 517 20.18 2.01 -15.03
N LEU A 518 19.90 2.90 -14.08
CA LEU A 518 20.05 4.34 -14.23
C LEU A 518 21.55 4.71 -14.23
N LEU A 519 22.03 5.22 -15.36
CA LEU A 519 23.39 5.72 -15.52
C LEU A 519 23.53 7.18 -15.11
N SER A 520 22.54 8.02 -15.41
CA SER A 520 22.52 9.41 -14.98
C SER A 520 21.09 9.92 -14.89
N PHE A 521 20.85 10.85 -13.96
CA PHE A 521 19.62 11.62 -13.87
C PHE A 521 19.96 13.10 -13.72
N THR A 522 19.50 13.92 -14.65
CA THR A 522 19.64 15.38 -14.62
C THR A 522 18.25 15.99 -14.46
N PRO A 523 17.86 16.42 -13.26
CA PRO A 523 16.59 17.09 -13.06
C PRO A 523 16.58 18.44 -13.78
N SER A 524 15.43 18.81 -14.34
CA SER A 524 15.21 20.16 -14.84
C SER A 524 15.19 21.14 -13.66
N ALA A 525 15.74 22.34 -13.87
CA ALA A 525 15.64 23.42 -12.90
C ALA A 525 14.16 23.68 -12.59
N ALA A 526 13.83 23.90 -11.31
CA ALA A 526 12.49 24.33 -10.94
C ALA A 526 12.21 25.63 -11.71
N THR A 527 11.25 25.59 -12.64
CA THR A 527 10.70 26.81 -13.22
C THR A 527 10.02 27.51 -12.07
N GLY A 528 10.63 28.60 -11.58
CA GLY A 528 10.01 29.44 -10.56
C GLY A 528 8.64 29.87 -11.05
N GLN A 529 7.60 29.42 -10.37
CA GLN A 529 6.28 30.03 -10.38
C GLN A 529 6.12 30.84 -9.10
#